data_AF-A0A949K118-F1
#
_entry.id   AF-A0A949K118-F1
#
_cell.length_a   1.000
_cell.length_b   1.000
_cell.length_c   1.000
_cell.angle_alpha   90.00
_cell.angle_beta   90.00
_cell.angle_gamma   90.00
#
_symmetry.space_group_name_H-M   'P 1'
#
loop_
_entity.id
_entity.type
_entity.pdbx_description
1 polymer ?
#
loop_
_entity_poly.entity_id
_entity_poly.type
_entity_poly.pdbx_seq_one_letter_code
_entity_poly.pdbx_strand_id
1 'polypeptide(L)'
;MDTKRIKSISILIAAAITLAFTVNLSAQIVEYDTARNAIERTNQIIAEARIVIEESRSNIARLSLEKAINLQNMATSLLAERTHFAYKYTMEARREAWHAIALARADARIEDKLVNISENTMEKLSRLRERVMESGIRDERLNRLMMEARTQLEKSRMNAQQLRNQLAMNLAESARKLTVQAEERLRRLIGARDMAQRRLMLLERLAERARDRIGDDGSDQETEMLHRAEQELARAREMLNQGKYEAARMNIEKCERLLRGVARKIRSGKGGDPEQAMAEATRLMERAREMISGMDEVPEPTRALFGETKGLMLRVREMISEGNSEEAGRLMVRVRTMLREAIDLMKTSDGSKMAENEIDNVMRMRNRIQELVGDCTSEGARKLFARAENRLNSAMGHFEAGRTEEAWAEARIAMNLFQRIREICAG
;
A
#
# COMPACT_ATOMS: atom_id res chain seq x y z
N MET A 1 -39.80 -23.72 -31.96
CA MET A 1 -40.36 -24.03 -30.63
C MET A 1 -41.86 -23.77 -30.67
N ASP A 2 -42.65 -24.82 -30.43
CA ASP A 2 -44.09 -24.86 -30.72
C ASP A 2 -44.94 -23.99 -29.79
N THR A 3 -45.60 -23.00 -30.37
CA THR A 3 -46.53 -22.06 -29.71
C THR A 3 -47.77 -22.75 -29.13
N LYS A 4 -48.06 -23.99 -29.52
CA LYS A 4 -49.16 -24.80 -28.95
C LYS A 4 -48.85 -25.35 -27.55
N ARG A 5 -47.59 -25.57 -27.17
CA ARG A 5 -47.22 -26.05 -25.82
C ARG A 5 -47.25 -24.96 -24.74
N ILE A 6 -47.10 -23.68 -25.12
CA ILE A 6 -47.09 -22.56 -24.17
C ILE A 6 -48.52 -22.22 -23.70
N LYS A 7 -49.54 -22.42 -24.56
CA LYS A 7 -50.95 -22.14 -24.22
C LYS A 7 -51.58 -23.21 -23.31
N SER A 8 -51.14 -24.46 -23.37
CA SER A 8 -51.65 -25.51 -22.47
C SER A 8 -51.06 -25.43 -21.06
N ILE A 9 -49.82 -24.95 -20.90
CA ILE A 9 -49.18 -24.76 -19.58
C ILE A 9 -49.80 -23.57 -18.83
N SER A 10 -50.16 -22.48 -19.53
CA SER A 10 -50.76 -21.29 -18.90
C SER A 10 -52.18 -21.54 -18.37
N ILE A 11 -52.97 -22.39 -19.02
CA ILE A 11 -54.32 -22.77 -18.54
C ILE A 11 -54.25 -23.69 -17.31
N LEU A 12 -53.26 -24.59 -17.25
CA LEU A 12 -53.03 -25.45 -16.08
C LEU A 12 -52.54 -24.68 -14.85
N ILE A 13 -51.70 -23.65 -15.03
CA ILE A 13 -51.25 -22.79 -13.93
C ILE A 13 -52.40 -21.90 -13.42
N ALA A 14 -53.23 -21.36 -14.30
CA ALA A 14 -54.39 -20.56 -13.89
C ALA A 14 -55.43 -21.39 -13.09
N ALA A 15 -55.68 -22.63 -13.49
CA ALA A 15 -56.57 -23.55 -12.78
C ALA A 15 -56.00 -24.03 -11.43
N ALA A 16 -54.68 -24.26 -11.35
CA ALA A 16 -54.02 -24.62 -10.09
C ALA A 16 -54.00 -23.45 -9.09
N ILE A 17 -53.86 -22.20 -9.56
CA ILE A 17 -53.92 -21.02 -8.70
C ILE A 17 -55.36 -20.81 -8.19
N THR A 18 -56.40 -21.03 -9.01
CA THR A 18 -57.79 -20.88 -8.55
C THR A 18 -58.26 -21.97 -7.59
N LEU A 19 -57.75 -23.21 -7.71
CA LEU A 19 -58.05 -24.29 -6.76
C LEU A 19 -57.25 -24.20 -5.44
N ALA A 20 -56.09 -23.53 -5.43
CA ALA A 20 -55.34 -23.29 -4.19
C ALA A 20 -55.96 -22.21 -3.29
N PHE A 21 -56.81 -21.33 -3.83
CA PHE A 21 -57.43 -20.24 -3.08
C PHE A 21 -58.76 -20.59 -2.38
N THR A 22 -59.35 -21.77 -2.64
CA THR A 22 -60.68 -22.13 -2.10
C THR A 22 -60.69 -23.03 -0.87
N VAL A 23 -59.53 -23.48 -0.35
CA VAL A 23 -59.50 -24.58 0.64
C VAL A 23 -59.22 -24.17 2.10
N ASN A 24 -58.89 -22.92 2.44
CA ASN A 24 -58.62 -22.56 3.85
C ASN A 24 -59.25 -21.23 4.28
N LEU A 25 -60.56 -21.11 4.10
CA LEU A 25 -61.40 -20.09 4.76
C LEU A 25 -62.23 -20.72 5.89
N SER A 26 -61.71 -21.77 6.53
CA SER A 26 -62.11 -22.10 7.89
C SER A 26 -61.72 -20.92 8.77
N ALA A 27 -62.69 -20.02 9.00
CA ALA A 27 -62.61 -19.00 10.02
C ALA A 27 -62.31 -19.71 11.34
N GLN A 28 -61.02 -19.82 11.66
CA GLN A 28 -60.56 -20.39 12.92
C GLN A 28 -61.16 -19.52 14.01
N ILE A 29 -62.17 -20.07 14.68
CA ILE A 29 -62.78 -19.45 15.85
C ILE A 29 -61.64 -19.40 16.88
N VAL A 30 -61.04 -18.22 17.04
CA VAL A 30 -60.01 -18.01 18.05
C VAL A 30 -60.72 -18.01 19.39
N GLU A 31 -60.38 -18.98 20.24
CA GLU A 31 -60.90 -19.07 21.60
C GLU A 31 -60.54 -17.82 22.40
N TYR A 32 -61.46 -17.38 23.27
CA TYR A 32 -61.28 -16.19 24.09
C TYR A 32 -59.99 -16.23 24.92
N ASP A 33 -59.69 -17.37 25.55
CA ASP A 33 -58.49 -17.53 26.37
C ASP A 33 -57.20 -17.46 25.55
N THR A 34 -57.23 -17.94 24.30
CA THR A 34 -56.10 -17.80 23.38
C THR A 34 -55.86 -16.33 23.04
N ALA A 35 -56.92 -15.56 22.77
CA ALA A 35 -56.81 -14.13 22.51
C ALA A 35 -56.32 -13.35 23.75
N ARG A 36 -56.85 -13.66 24.94
CA ARG A 36 -56.43 -13.06 26.21
C ARG A 36 -54.95 -13.32 26.52
N ASN A 37 -54.51 -14.57 26.42
CA ASN A 37 -53.10 -14.94 26.64
C ASN A 37 -52.18 -14.25 25.64
N ALA A 38 -52.62 -14.07 24.39
CA ALA A 38 -51.85 -13.33 23.39
C ALA A 38 -51.69 -11.85 23.77
N ILE A 39 -52.76 -11.21 24.28
CA ILE A 39 -52.75 -9.82 24.74
C ILE A 39 -51.77 -9.65 25.90
N GLU A 40 -51.84 -10.51 26.91
CA GLU A 40 -50.94 -10.45 28.08
C GLU A 40 -49.46 -10.57 27.67
N ARG A 41 -49.13 -11.53 26.81
CA ARG A 41 -47.77 -11.69 26.26
C ARG A 41 -47.32 -10.47 25.46
N THR A 42 -48.20 -9.90 24.64
CA THR A 42 -47.86 -8.71 23.84
C THR A 42 -47.65 -7.48 24.75
N ASN A 43 -48.41 -7.34 25.83
CA ASN A 43 -48.18 -6.29 26.83
C ASN A 43 -46.79 -6.39 27.47
N GLN A 44 -46.32 -7.62 27.78
CA GLN A 44 -44.95 -7.84 28.26
C GLN A 44 -43.90 -7.39 27.24
N ILE A 45 -44.08 -7.72 25.96
CA ILE A 45 -43.16 -7.31 24.89
C ILE A 45 -43.19 -5.79 24.70
N ILE A 46 -44.35 -5.14 24.80
CA ILE A 46 -44.45 -3.67 24.75
C ILE A 46 -43.74 -3.03 25.95
N ALA A 47 -43.84 -3.63 27.14
CA ALA A 47 -43.11 -3.16 28.32
C ALA A 47 -41.59 -3.29 28.14
N GLU A 48 -41.09 -4.41 27.60
CA GLU A 48 -39.68 -4.58 27.24
C GLU A 48 -39.26 -3.53 26.18
N ALA A 49 -40.07 -3.34 25.15
CA ALA A 49 -39.81 -2.36 24.10
C ALA A 49 -39.71 -0.93 24.65
N ARG A 50 -40.54 -0.56 25.65
CA ARG A 50 -40.44 0.74 26.32
C ARG A 50 -39.08 0.95 26.96
N ILE A 51 -38.56 -0.03 27.69
CA ILE A 51 -37.25 0.07 28.37
C ILE A 51 -36.14 0.31 27.32
N VAL A 52 -36.09 -0.51 26.27
CA VAL A 52 -35.06 -0.39 25.22
C VAL A 52 -35.15 0.92 24.46
N ILE A 53 -36.36 1.44 24.24
CA ILE A 53 -36.59 2.67 23.46
C ILE A 53 -36.40 3.94 24.31
N GLU A 54 -36.62 3.87 25.61
CA GLU A 54 -36.33 4.96 26.55
C GLU A 54 -34.82 5.23 26.63
N GLU A 55 -34.01 4.18 26.60
CA GLU A 55 -32.55 4.27 26.48
C GLU A 55 -32.09 4.76 25.09
N SER A 56 -32.92 4.56 24.06
CA SER A 56 -32.62 4.94 22.68
C SER A 56 -33.07 6.37 22.34
N ARG A 57 -32.31 7.02 21.46
CA ARG A 57 -32.68 8.33 20.89
C ARG A 57 -33.42 8.23 19.55
N SER A 58 -33.79 7.01 19.13
CA SER A 58 -34.44 6.78 17.84
C SER A 58 -35.90 7.24 17.83
N ASN A 59 -36.18 8.35 17.14
CA ASN A 59 -37.55 8.83 16.93
C ASN A 59 -38.38 7.83 16.11
N ILE A 60 -37.77 7.09 15.18
CA ILE A 60 -38.46 6.10 14.35
C ILE A 60 -38.91 4.91 15.21
N ALA A 61 -38.04 4.43 16.12
CA ALA A 61 -38.41 3.38 17.06
C ALA A 61 -39.56 3.83 17.98
N ARG A 62 -39.55 5.08 18.46
CA ARG A 62 -40.63 5.65 19.28
C ARG A 62 -41.98 5.67 18.55
N LEU A 63 -42.00 6.10 17.28
CA LEU A 63 -43.21 6.09 16.46
C LEU A 63 -43.75 4.67 16.21
N SER A 64 -42.87 3.70 15.97
CA SER A 64 -43.26 2.29 15.80
C SER A 64 -43.81 1.70 17.11
N LEU A 65 -43.22 2.04 18.25
CA LEU A 65 -43.75 1.65 19.56
C LEU A 65 -45.11 2.29 19.86
N GLU A 66 -45.30 3.57 19.53
CA GLU A 66 -46.59 4.25 19.69
C GLU A 66 -47.68 3.56 18.85
N LYS A 67 -47.36 3.19 17.61
CA LYS A 67 -48.26 2.39 16.77
C LYS A 67 -48.58 1.03 17.40
N ALA A 68 -47.59 0.33 17.95
CA ALA A 68 -47.81 -0.94 18.66
C ALA A 68 -48.76 -0.77 19.86
N ILE A 69 -48.59 0.28 20.66
CA ILE A 69 -49.45 0.61 21.80
C ILE A 69 -50.88 0.88 21.33
N ASN A 70 -51.06 1.67 20.27
CA ASN A 70 -52.38 1.98 19.73
C ASN A 70 -53.11 0.73 19.22
N LEU A 71 -52.40 -0.14 18.49
CA LEU A 71 -52.94 -1.43 18.02
C LEU A 71 -53.33 -2.34 19.21
N GLN A 72 -52.52 -2.37 20.26
CA GLN A 72 -52.79 -3.17 21.45
C GLN A 72 -53.99 -2.65 22.26
N ASN A 73 -54.16 -1.32 22.34
CA ASN A 73 -55.32 -0.71 22.97
C ASN A 73 -56.60 -1.05 22.20
N MET A 74 -56.56 -1.03 20.86
CA MET A 74 -57.67 -1.49 20.00
C MET A 74 -57.96 -2.99 20.17
N ALA A 75 -56.91 -3.82 20.28
CA ALA A 75 -57.08 -5.24 20.53
C ALA A 75 -57.80 -5.50 21.86
N THR A 76 -57.43 -4.75 22.91
CA THR A 76 -57.98 -4.89 24.25
C THR A 76 -59.45 -4.49 24.30
N SER A 77 -59.85 -3.41 23.61
CA SER A 77 -61.26 -2.98 23.57
C SER A 77 -62.16 -3.95 22.80
N LEU A 78 -61.61 -4.62 21.77
CA LEU A 78 -62.36 -5.59 20.94
C LEU A 78 -62.45 -6.99 21.54
N LEU A 79 -61.76 -7.29 22.65
CA LEU A 79 -61.65 -8.65 23.20
C LEU A 79 -63.01 -9.25 23.57
N ALA A 80 -63.93 -8.46 24.11
CA ALA A 80 -65.24 -8.93 24.53
C ALA A 80 -66.22 -9.12 23.36
N GLU A 81 -66.10 -8.31 22.31
CA GLU A 81 -67.08 -8.27 21.22
C GLU A 81 -66.65 -9.09 20.00
N ARG A 82 -65.34 -9.09 19.69
CA ARG A 82 -64.80 -9.56 18.41
C ARG A 82 -63.42 -10.20 18.61
N THR A 83 -63.39 -11.36 19.26
CA THR A 83 -62.16 -12.08 19.65
C THR A 83 -61.16 -12.29 18.50
N HIS A 84 -61.65 -12.65 17.31
CA HIS A 84 -60.79 -12.83 16.13
C HIS A 84 -60.03 -11.54 15.74
N PHE A 85 -60.72 -10.39 15.75
CA PHE A 85 -60.09 -9.10 15.46
C PHE A 85 -59.13 -8.67 16.57
N ALA A 86 -59.49 -8.90 17.83
CA ALA A 86 -58.59 -8.66 18.97
C ALA A 86 -57.28 -9.44 18.83
N TYR A 87 -57.36 -10.73 18.49
CA TYR A 87 -56.17 -11.55 18.25
C TYR A 87 -55.32 -11.02 17.09
N LYS A 88 -55.95 -10.65 15.96
CA LYS A 88 -55.25 -10.07 14.81
C LYS A 88 -54.48 -8.79 15.17
N TYR A 89 -55.15 -7.82 15.80
CA TYR A 89 -54.52 -6.57 16.21
C TYR A 89 -53.39 -6.79 17.22
N THR A 90 -53.55 -7.75 18.14
CA THR A 90 -52.50 -8.16 19.10
C THR A 90 -51.24 -8.69 18.40
N MET A 91 -51.41 -9.48 17.35
CA MET A 91 -50.29 -10.02 16.58
C MET A 91 -49.58 -8.93 15.76
N GLU A 92 -50.34 -7.98 15.19
CA GLU A 92 -49.79 -6.81 14.51
C GLU A 92 -49.04 -5.90 15.50
N ALA A 93 -49.62 -5.62 16.67
CA ALA A 93 -48.97 -4.87 17.75
C ALA A 93 -47.66 -5.52 18.19
N ARG A 94 -47.64 -6.84 18.34
CA ARG A 94 -46.43 -7.60 18.67
C ARG A 94 -45.35 -7.43 17.60
N ARG A 95 -45.72 -7.51 16.33
CA ARG A 95 -44.78 -7.34 15.21
C ARG A 95 -44.17 -5.93 15.20
N GLU A 96 -45.00 -4.91 15.42
CA GLU A 96 -44.55 -3.52 15.52
C GLU A 96 -43.66 -3.29 16.75
N ALA A 97 -43.98 -3.87 17.92
CA ALA A 97 -43.13 -3.78 19.10
C ALA A 97 -41.72 -4.40 18.86
N TRP A 98 -41.66 -5.58 18.23
CA TRP A 98 -40.38 -6.18 17.83
C TRP A 98 -39.63 -5.34 16.80
N HIS A 99 -40.35 -4.74 15.85
CA HIS A 99 -39.76 -3.84 14.87
C HIS A 99 -39.15 -2.60 15.53
N ALA A 100 -39.86 -2.00 16.49
CA ALA A 100 -39.40 -0.87 17.27
C ALA A 100 -38.11 -1.20 18.07
N ILE A 101 -38.06 -2.36 18.73
CA ILE A 101 -36.85 -2.87 19.41
C ILE A 101 -35.69 -3.02 18.41
N ALA A 102 -35.94 -3.60 17.24
CA ALA A 102 -34.91 -3.80 16.23
C ALA A 102 -34.33 -2.48 15.71
N LEU A 103 -35.19 -1.46 15.49
CA LEU A 103 -34.77 -0.11 15.10
C LEU A 103 -33.93 0.57 16.19
N ALA A 104 -34.37 0.50 17.45
CA ALA A 104 -33.64 1.08 18.58
C ALA A 104 -32.24 0.47 18.74
N ARG A 105 -32.13 -0.86 18.62
CA ARG A 105 -30.85 -1.57 18.67
C ARG A 105 -29.97 -1.26 17.46
N ALA A 106 -30.54 -1.10 16.28
CA ALA A 106 -29.78 -0.73 15.08
C ALA A 106 -29.19 0.67 15.20
N ASP A 107 -29.96 1.65 15.69
CA ASP A 107 -29.49 3.01 15.92
C ASP A 107 -28.41 3.07 17.01
N ALA A 108 -28.57 2.34 18.12
CA ALA A 108 -27.54 2.24 19.16
C ALA A 108 -26.20 1.71 18.61
N ARG A 109 -26.23 0.67 17.78
CA ARG A 109 -25.02 0.14 17.11
C ARG A 109 -24.37 1.16 16.18
N ILE A 110 -25.16 1.99 15.48
CA ILE A 110 -24.65 3.04 14.62
C ILE A 110 -23.99 4.13 15.47
N GLU A 111 -24.60 4.52 16.59
CA GLU A 111 -24.03 5.50 17.53
C GLU A 111 -22.70 5.01 18.11
N ASP A 112 -22.63 3.77 18.59
CA ASP A 112 -21.37 3.18 19.10
C ASP A 112 -20.28 3.16 18.02
N LYS A 113 -20.64 2.74 16.80
CA LYS A 113 -19.70 2.70 15.67
C LYS A 113 -19.24 4.11 15.29
N LEU A 114 -20.15 5.09 15.31
CA LEU A 114 -19.85 6.48 15.02
C LEU A 114 -18.88 7.07 16.04
N VAL A 115 -19.13 6.87 17.34
CA VAL A 115 -18.23 7.31 18.43
C VAL A 115 -16.84 6.72 18.21
N ASN A 116 -16.76 5.41 18.04
CA ASN A 116 -15.49 4.72 17.80
C ASN A 116 -14.74 5.26 16.57
N ILE A 117 -15.42 5.49 15.44
CA ILE A 117 -14.76 6.02 14.24
C ILE A 117 -14.30 7.46 14.45
N SER A 118 -15.13 8.30 15.08
CA SER A 118 -14.81 9.70 15.31
C SER A 118 -13.62 9.86 16.26
N GLU A 119 -13.59 9.12 17.37
CA GLU A 119 -12.46 9.13 18.33
C GLU A 119 -11.16 8.65 17.68
N ASN A 120 -11.19 7.48 17.03
CA ASN A 120 -10.02 6.92 16.34
C ASN A 120 -9.51 7.86 15.23
N THR A 121 -10.40 8.53 14.50
CA THR A 121 -10.01 9.46 13.44
C THR A 121 -9.43 10.74 14.01
N MET A 122 -10.01 11.26 15.09
CA MET A 122 -9.49 12.45 15.78
C MET A 122 -8.10 12.18 16.38
N GLU A 123 -7.90 11.03 17.02
CA GLU A 123 -6.59 10.62 17.54
C GLU A 123 -5.55 10.52 16.41
N LYS A 124 -5.91 9.88 15.28
CA LYS A 124 -5.04 9.80 14.11
C LYS A 124 -4.71 11.18 13.54
N LEU A 125 -5.65 12.11 13.49
CA LEU A 125 -5.40 13.48 13.04
C LEU A 125 -4.45 14.23 13.98
N SER A 126 -4.58 14.05 15.30
CA SER A 126 -3.67 14.61 16.30
C SER A 126 -2.25 14.09 16.12
N ARG A 127 -2.08 12.76 16.06
CA ARG A 127 -0.76 12.13 15.81
C ARG A 127 -0.18 12.54 14.45
N LEU A 128 -1.02 12.67 13.42
CA LEU A 128 -0.59 13.14 12.11
C LEU A 128 -0.09 14.58 12.18
N ARG A 129 -0.77 15.46 12.91
CA ARG A 129 -0.35 16.85 13.13
C ARG A 129 0.98 16.95 13.84
N GLU A 130 1.19 16.17 14.89
CA GLU A 130 2.48 16.09 15.59
C GLU A 130 3.60 15.69 14.62
N ARG A 131 3.40 14.64 13.83
CA ARG A 131 4.37 14.20 12.81
C ARG A 131 4.64 15.26 11.72
N VAL A 132 3.63 16.03 11.32
CA VAL A 132 3.81 17.15 10.39
C VAL A 132 4.69 18.24 11.02
N MET A 133 4.45 18.57 12.29
CA MET A 133 5.25 19.55 13.03
C MET A 133 6.69 19.08 13.22
N GLU A 134 6.90 17.84 13.65
CA GLU A 134 8.24 17.24 13.83
C GLU A 134 9.03 17.15 12.53
N SER A 135 8.36 16.82 11.42
CA SER A 135 9.03 16.73 10.11
C SER A 135 9.33 18.09 9.49
N GLY A 136 8.72 19.19 9.98
CA GLY A 136 8.89 20.53 9.40
C GLY A 136 8.36 20.66 7.96
N ILE A 137 7.55 19.71 7.48
CA ILE A 137 7.02 19.70 6.12
C ILE A 137 5.92 20.77 5.97
N ARG A 138 6.13 21.70 5.04
CA ARG A 138 5.18 22.78 4.71
C ARG A 138 4.50 22.48 3.37
N ASP A 139 3.48 21.63 3.37
CA ASP A 139 2.72 21.29 2.17
C ASP A 139 1.25 21.72 2.31
N GLU A 140 0.80 22.64 1.45
CA GLU A 140 -0.54 23.22 1.49
C GLU A 140 -1.65 22.18 1.26
N ARG A 141 -1.39 21.21 0.37
CA ARG A 141 -2.39 20.17 0.06
C ARG A 141 -2.57 19.22 1.23
N LEU A 142 -1.50 18.86 1.93
CA LEU A 142 -1.55 18.08 3.16
C LEU A 142 -2.37 18.82 4.23
N ASN A 143 -2.09 20.10 4.45
CA ASN A 143 -2.83 20.93 5.40
C ASN A 143 -4.32 21.02 5.05
N ARG A 144 -4.67 21.17 3.76
CA ARG A 144 -6.06 21.14 3.29
C ARG A 144 -6.75 19.82 3.60
N LEU A 145 -6.14 18.67 3.29
CA LEU A 145 -6.72 17.36 3.60
C LEU A 145 -6.99 17.18 5.10
N MET A 146 -6.05 17.60 5.95
CA MET A 146 -6.22 17.53 7.40
C MET A 146 -7.33 18.47 7.91
N MET A 147 -7.41 19.69 7.37
CA MET A 147 -8.45 20.67 7.74
C MET A 147 -9.84 20.21 7.29
N GLU A 148 -9.95 19.67 6.07
CA GLU A 148 -11.19 19.09 5.55
C GLU A 148 -11.62 17.90 6.40
N ALA A 149 -10.70 16.97 6.72
CA ALA A 149 -11.00 15.83 7.60
C ALA A 149 -11.56 16.28 8.95
N ARG A 150 -10.93 17.27 9.59
CA ARG A 150 -11.41 17.84 10.85
C ARG A 150 -12.79 18.49 10.71
N THR A 151 -13.00 19.29 9.66
CA THR A 151 -14.28 19.94 9.38
C THR A 151 -15.40 18.90 9.19
N GLN A 152 -15.11 17.78 8.53
CA GLN A 152 -16.05 16.67 8.35
C GLN A 152 -16.38 15.97 9.68
N LEU A 153 -15.41 15.79 10.59
CA LEU A 153 -15.68 15.27 11.94
C LEU A 153 -16.54 16.22 12.77
N GLU A 154 -16.27 17.53 12.70
CA GLU A 154 -17.08 18.54 13.41
C GLU A 154 -18.52 18.55 12.89
N LYS A 155 -18.71 18.50 11.56
CA LYS A 155 -20.03 18.35 10.93
C LYS A 155 -20.71 17.03 11.30
N SER A 156 -19.95 15.94 11.35
CA SER A 156 -20.45 14.63 11.79
C SER A 156 -21.02 14.71 13.21
N ARG A 157 -20.28 15.32 14.14
CA ARG A 157 -20.71 15.51 15.53
C ARG A 157 -21.98 16.35 15.65
N MET A 158 -22.07 17.46 14.90
CA MET A 158 -23.29 18.28 14.87
C MET A 158 -24.50 17.50 14.34
N ASN A 159 -24.32 16.68 13.30
CA ASN A 159 -25.41 15.85 12.76
C ASN A 159 -25.82 14.73 13.72
N ALA A 160 -24.88 14.15 14.45
CA ALA A 160 -25.17 13.17 15.50
C ALA A 160 -26.02 13.79 16.63
N GLN A 161 -25.68 15.02 17.04
CA GLN A 161 -26.47 15.77 18.02
C GLN A 161 -27.90 16.08 17.52
N GLN A 162 -28.07 16.24 16.20
CA GLN A 162 -29.37 16.42 15.55
C GLN A 162 -30.10 15.10 15.23
N LEU A 163 -29.63 13.95 15.76
CA LEU A 163 -30.19 12.62 15.52
C LEU A 163 -30.18 12.17 14.06
N ARG A 164 -29.26 12.72 13.25
CA ARG A 164 -29.04 12.35 11.84
C ARG A 164 -27.88 11.36 11.70
N ASN A 165 -28.03 10.20 12.35
CA ASN A 165 -26.94 9.23 12.55
C ASN A 165 -26.33 8.70 11.25
N GLN A 166 -27.12 8.43 10.21
CA GLN A 166 -26.59 7.96 8.91
C GLN A 166 -25.71 9.01 8.21
N LEU A 167 -26.15 10.28 8.20
CA LEU A 167 -25.37 11.37 7.62
C LEU A 167 -24.09 11.60 8.44
N ALA A 168 -24.20 11.61 9.77
CA ALA A 168 -23.06 11.70 10.67
C ALA A 168 -22.01 10.60 10.39
N MET A 169 -22.47 9.36 10.22
CA MET A 169 -21.63 8.22 9.88
C MET A 169 -20.88 8.41 8.56
N ASN A 170 -21.58 8.82 7.49
CA ASN A 170 -20.94 9.06 6.19
C ASN A 170 -19.87 10.16 6.25
N LEU A 171 -20.13 11.23 7.02
CA LEU A 171 -19.17 12.31 7.23
C LEU A 171 -17.94 11.83 8.03
N ALA A 172 -18.13 11.01 9.05
CA ALA A 172 -17.04 10.42 9.83
C ALA A 172 -16.17 9.46 8.98
N GLU A 173 -16.80 8.62 8.14
CA GLU A 173 -16.07 7.76 7.21
C GLU A 173 -15.29 8.55 6.14
N SER A 174 -15.87 9.65 5.65
CA SER A 174 -15.19 10.58 4.73
C SER A 174 -13.97 11.22 5.39
N ALA A 175 -14.11 11.71 6.62
CA ALA A 175 -13.01 12.24 7.41
C ALA A 175 -11.88 11.21 7.60
N ARG A 176 -12.25 9.95 7.88
CA ARG A 176 -11.28 8.84 8.00
C ARG A 176 -10.52 8.62 6.69
N LYS A 177 -11.20 8.62 5.55
CA LYS A 177 -10.56 8.49 4.21
C LYS A 177 -9.58 9.64 3.94
N LEU A 178 -9.99 10.88 4.21
CA LEU A 178 -9.13 12.06 4.06
C LEU A 178 -7.90 12.00 4.97
N THR A 179 -8.07 11.51 6.20
CA THR A 179 -6.96 11.31 7.16
C THR A 179 -5.93 10.29 6.64
N VAL A 180 -6.39 9.17 6.06
CA VAL A 180 -5.51 8.17 5.44
C VAL A 180 -4.75 8.77 4.24
N GLN A 181 -5.44 9.51 3.38
CA GLN A 181 -4.81 10.19 2.24
C GLN A 181 -3.75 11.22 2.69
N ALA A 182 -4.04 11.95 3.77
CA ALA A 182 -3.11 12.89 4.37
C ALA A 182 -1.87 12.17 4.93
N GLU A 183 -2.05 11.03 5.63
CA GLU A 183 -0.93 10.24 6.14
C GLU A 183 -0.04 9.67 5.01
N GLU A 184 -0.65 9.10 3.97
CA GLU A 184 0.09 8.62 2.80
C GLU A 184 0.87 9.72 2.12
N ARG A 185 0.26 10.91 1.98
CA ARG A 185 0.91 12.08 1.40
C ARG A 185 2.12 12.50 2.24
N LEU A 186 1.97 12.59 3.57
CA LEU A 186 3.08 12.92 4.46
C LEU A 186 4.23 11.92 4.30
N ARG A 187 3.94 10.61 4.27
CA ARG A 187 4.95 9.56 4.10
C ARG A 187 5.73 9.73 2.79
N ARG A 188 5.03 10.03 1.69
CA ARG A 188 5.67 10.30 0.38
C ARG A 188 6.56 11.54 0.42
N LEU A 189 6.11 12.61 1.06
CA LEU A 189 6.87 13.86 1.17
C LEU A 189 8.14 13.68 2.03
N ILE A 190 8.07 12.95 3.15
CA ILE A 190 9.25 12.61 3.96
C ILE A 190 10.25 11.82 3.10
N GLY A 191 9.80 10.77 2.41
CA GLY A 191 10.67 9.97 1.55
C GLY A 191 11.31 10.78 0.42
N ALA A 192 10.55 11.68 -0.21
CA ALA A 192 11.05 12.55 -1.27
C ALA A 192 12.11 13.54 -0.74
N ARG A 193 11.87 14.15 0.43
CA ARG A 193 12.82 15.06 1.09
C ARG A 193 14.13 14.34 1.42
N ASP A 194 14.06 13.20 2.10
CA ASP A 194 15.25 12.47 2.56
C ASP A 194 16.06 11.91 1.37
N MET A 195 15.38 11.51 0.29
CA MET A 195 16.04 11.14 -0.97
C MET A 195 16.75 12.35 -1.59
N ALA A 196 16.03 13.48 -1.74
CA ALA A 196 16.57 14.68 -2.35
C ALA A 196 17.78 15.23 -1.58
N GLN A 197 17.73 15.27 -0.24
CA GLN A 197 18.84 15.69 0.62
C GLN A 197 20.09 14.83 0.42
N ARG A 198 19.94 13.49 0.46
CA ARG A 198 21.07 12.57 0.24
C ARG A 198 21.68 12.74 -1.14
N ARG A 199 20.84 12.84 -2.18
CA ARG A 199 21.30 13.01 -3.56
C ARG A 199 22.00 14.35 -3.77
N LEU A 200 21.47 15.41 -3.18
CA LEU A 200 22.06 16.73 -3.25
C LEU A 200 23.47 16.74 -2.65
N MET A 201 23.67 16.15 -1.46
CA MET A 201 25.00 15.98 -0.85
C MET A 201 25.99 15.24 -1.77
N LEU A 202 25.55 14.19 -2.46
CA LEU A 202 26.40 13.44 -3.39
C LEU A 202 26.77 14.27 -4.62
N LEU A 203 25.83 15.05 -5.16
CA LEU A 203 26.09 15.90 -6.32
C LEU A 203 26.97 17.10 -5.97
N GLU A 204 26.87 17.65 -4.77
CA GLU A 204 27.79 18.69 -4.27
C GLU A 204 29.24 18.21 -4.26
N ARG A 205 29.48 17.02 -3.69
CA ARG A 205 30.81 16.38 -3.72
C ARG A 205 31.29 16.04 -5.13
N LEU A 206 30.37 15.80 -6.06
CA LEU A 206 30.71 15.57 -7.47
C LEU A 206 31.07 16.88 -8.18
N ALA A 207 30.34 17.96 -7.90
CA ALA A 207 30.63 19.29 -8.42
C ALA A 207 31.96 19.82 -7.91
N GLU A 208 32.26 19.63 -6.62
CA GLU A 208 33.57 19.96 -6.02
C GLU A 208 34.71 19.23 -6.73
N ARG A 209 34.64 17.90 -6.85
CA ARG A 209 35.64 17.12 -7.60
C ARG A 209 35.74 17.50 -9.08
N ALA A 210 34.64 17.92 -9.70
CA ALA A 210 34.66 18.40 -11.07
C ALA A 210 35.41 19.73 -11.16
N ARG A 211 35.18 20.65 -10.22
CA ARG A 211 35.89 21.93 -10.09
C ARG A 211 37.40 21.72 -9.95
N ASP A 212 37.81 20.85 -9.03
CA ASP A 212 39.23 20.54 -8.79
C ASP A 212 39.94 19.99 -10.04
N ARG A 213 39.23 19.25 -10.89
CA ARG A 213 39.81 18.62 -12.09
C ARG A 213 39.85 19.54 -13.30
N ILE A 214 38.84 20.40 -13.44
CA ILE A 214 38.81 21.47 -14.45
C ILE A 214 39.98 22.39 -14.15
N GLY A 215 40.14 22.83 -12.89
CA GLY A 215 41.22 23.73 -12.49
C GLY A 215 41.25 25.00 -13.36
N ASP A 216 42.45 25.54 -13.57
CA ASP A 216 42.65 26.73 -14.42
C ASP A 216 42.78 26.37 -15.92
N ASP A 217 43.05 25.10 -16.25
CA ASP A 217 43.29 24.62 -17.62
C ASP A 217 42.03 24.05 -18.30
N GLY A 218 40.86 24.20 -17.68
CA GLY A 218 39.61 23.67 -18.20
C GLY A 218 39.14 24.39 -19.46
N SER A 219 38.52 23.66 -20.39
CA SER A 219 37.91 24.30 -21.56
C SER A 219 36.73 25.19 -21.15
N ASP A 220 36.52 26.32 -21.84
CA ASP A 220 35.39 27.23 -21.59
C ASP A 220 34.05 26.50 -21.56
N GLN A 221 33.90 25.49 -22.42
CA GLN A 221 32.68 24.67 -22.48
C GLN A 221 32.47 23.86 -21.19
N GLU A 222 33.53 23.25 -20.64
CA GLU A 222 33.48 22.49 -19.38
C GLU A 222 33.17 23.39 -18.19
N THR A 223 33.80 24.56 -18.14
CA THR A 223 33.55 25.59 -17.13
C THR A 223 32.10 26.06 -17.19
N GLU A 224 31.56 26.33 -18.39
CA GLU A 224 30.16 26.73 -18.55
C GLU A 224 29.18 25.63 -18.13
N MET A 225 29.44 24.37 -18.50
CA MET A 225 28.59 23.24 -18.08
C MET A 225 28.62 23.02 -16.57
N LEU A 226 29.79 23.16 -15.92
CA LEU A 226 29.91 23.09 -14.47
C LEU A 226 29.12 24.22 -13.82
N HIS A 227 29.27 25.46 -14.30
CA HIS A 227 28.54 26.61 -13.77
C HIS A 227 27.02 26.43 -13.88
N ARG A 228 26.52 25.95 -15.02
CA ARG A 228 25.10 25.60 -15.19
C ARG A 228 24.67 24.52 -14.19
N ALA A 229 25.49 23.50 -13.95
CA ALA A 229 25.19 22.45 -12.98
C ALA A 229 25.11 22.99 -11.54
N GLU A 230 26.00 23.90 -11.16
CA GLU A 230 26.00 24.57 -9.86
C GLU A 230 24.77 25.47 -9.66
N GLN A 231 24.34 26.18 -10.72
CA GLN A 231 23.08 26.94 -10.69
C GLN A 231 21.88 26.01 -10.43
N GLU A 232 21.82 24.84 -11.07
CA GLU A 232 20.75 23.87 -10.82
C GLU A 232 20.83 23.26 -9.41
N LEU A 233 22.04 23.07 -8.84
CA LEU A 233 22.17 22.68 -7.42
C LEU A 233 21.61 23.75 -6.49
N ALA A 234 21.95 25.02 -6.73
CA ALA A 234 21.46 26.13 -5.92
C ALA A 234 19.92 26.21 -5.96
N ARG A 235 19.33 26.09 -7.15
CA ARG A 235 17.86 26.02 -7.31
C ARG A 235 17.25 24.82 -6.59
N ALA A 236 17.88 23.64 -6.67
CA ALA A 236 17.40 22.46 -5.98
C ALA A 236 17.41 22.64 -4.44
N ARG A 237 18.44 23.29 -3.88
CA ARG A 237 18.49 23.66 -2.45
C ARG A 237 17.36 24.61 -2.08
N GLU A 238 17.14 25.64 -2.89
CA GLU A 238 16.08 26.60 -2.66
C GLU A 238 14.70 25.92 -2.67
N MET A 239 14.45 25.02 -3.63
CA MET A 239 13.21 24.24 -3.70
C MET A 239 13.02 23.31 -2.52
N LEU A 240 14.09 22.67 -2.02
CA LEU A 240 14.05 21.87 -0.78
C LEU A 240 13.65 22.74 0.42
N ASN A 241 14.26 23.92 0.55
CA ASN A 241 13.98 24.86 1.64
C ASN A 241 12.54 25.41 1.58
N GLN A 242 11.98 25.55 0.37
CA GLN A 242 10.59 25.94 0.13
C GLN A 242 9.60 24.77 0.31
N GLY A 243 10.05 23.55 0.60
CA GLY A 243 9.18 22.37 0.72
C GLY A 243 8.70 21.78 -0.62
N LYS A 244 9.23 22.24 -1.76
CA LYS A 244 8.88 21.78 -3.11
C LYS A 244 9.69 20.54 -3.51
N TYR A 245 9.54 19.45 -2.76
CA TYR A 245 10.41 18.27 -2.86
C TYR A 245 10.40 17.58 -4.23
N GLU A 246 9.25 17.48 -4.90
CA GLU A 246 9.17 16.87 -6.25
C GLU A 246 9.88 17.73 -7.30
N ALA A 247 9.73 19.05 -7.22
CA ALA A 247 10.44 19.98 -8.10
C ALA A 247 11.95 19.96 -7.85
N ALA A 248 12.37 19.86 -6.59
CA ALA A 248 13.77 19.66 -6.23
C ALA A 248 14.32 18.36 -6.83
N ARG A 249 13.56 17.25 -6.80
CA ARG A 249 13.97 15.97 -7.40
C ARG A 249 14.26 16.10 -8.89
N MET A 250 13.39 16.74 -9.65
CA MET A 250 13.60 16.95 -11.09
C MET A 250 14.85 17.80 -11.39
N ASN A 251 15.12 18.84 -10.58
CA ASN A 251 16.32 19.66 -10.73
C ASN A 251 17.59 18.90 -10.36
N ILE A 252 17.54 18.06 -9.33
CA ILE A 252 18.65 17.15 -8.97
C ILE A 252 18.96 16.19 -10.12
N GLU A 253 17.95 15.60 -10.77
CA GLU A 253 18.15 14.71 -11.92
C GLU A 253 18.74 15.45 -13.14
N LYS A 254 18.33 16.71 -13.37
CA LYS A 254 18.93 17.57 -14.40
C LYS A 254 20.39 17.89 -14.08
N CYS A 255 20.69 18.28 -12.85
CA CYS A 255 22.03 18.54 -12.38
C CYS A 255 22.93 17.29 -12.49
N GLU A 256 22.42 16.13 -12.09
CA GLU A 256 23.12 14.85 -12.19
C GLU A 256 23.54 14.54 -13.63
N ARG A 257 22.67 14.80 -14.61
CA ARG A 257 23.00 14.65 -16.03
C ARG A 257 24.12 15.59 -16.48
N LEU A 258 24.07 16.86 -16.05
CA LEU A 258 25.09 17.85 -16.37
C LEU A 258 26.44 17.47 -15.76
N LEU A 259 26.49 17.17 -14.46
CA LEU A 259 27.72 16.80 -13.75
C LEU A 259 28.33 15.50 -14.28
N ARG A 260 27.51 14.51 -14.64
CA ARG A 260 27.99 13.30 -15.32
C ARG A 260 28.51 13.60 -16.73
N GLY A 261 27.94 14.59 -17.43
CA GLY A 261 28.46 15.09 -18.71
C GLY A 261 29.84 15.71 -18.56
N VAL A 262 29.99 16.63 -17.60
CA VAL A 262 31.26 17.27 -17.25
C VAL A 262 32.31 16.24 -16.84
N ALA A 263 31.98 15.34 -15.93
CA ALA A 263 32.90 14.29 -15.45
C ALA A 263 33.36 13.35 -16.57
N ARG A 264 32.53 13.11 -17.60
CA ARG A 264 32.93 12.32 -18.78
C ARG A 264 33.90 13.10 -19.68
N LYS A 265 33.65 14.39 -19.93
CA LYS A 265 34.51 15.24 -20.77
C LYS A 265 35.89 15.48 -20.16
N ILE A 266 35.95 15.82 -18.87
CA ILE A 266 37.21 15.95 -18.12
C ILE A 266 38.08 14.70 -18.26
N ARG A 267 37.45 13.52 -18.21
CA ARG A 267 38.13 12.24 -18.31
C ARG A 267 38.65 11.93 -19.73
N SER A 268 38.02 12.49 -20.75
CA SER A 268 38.40 12.30 -22.16
C SER A 268 39.40 13.35 -22.66
N GLY A 269 39.36 14.57 -22.13
CA GLY A 269 40.18 15.70 -22.60
C GLY A 269 41.60 15.70 -22.03
N LYS A 270 41.78 15.39 -20.75
CA LYS A 270 43.08 14.98 -20.21
C LYS A 270 43.19 13.49 -20.52
N GLY A 271 44.00 13.11 -21.52
CA GLY A 271 44.38 11.72 -21.73
C GLY A 271 44.92 11.20 -20.40
N GLY A 272 44.03 10.58 -19.60
CA GLY A 272 44.33 10.25 -18.22
C GLY A 272 45.57 9.39 -18.22
N ASP A 273 46.47 9.65 -17.27
CA ASP A 273 47.72 8.89 -17.11
C ASP A 273 47.46 7.42 -17.46
N PRO A 274 48.04 6.93 -18.58
CA PRO A 274 47.69 5.62 -19.11
C PRO A 274 48.01 4.53 -18.08
N GLU A 275 48.92 4.79 -17.13
CA GLU A 275 49.19 3.92 -15.99
C GLU A 275 48.00 3.84 -15.03
N GLN A 276 47.37 4.96 -14.67
CA GLN A 276 46.17 4.96 -13.83
C GLN A 276 44.99 4.28 -14.52
N ALA A 277 44.83 4.50 -15.83
CA ALA A 277 43.80 3.83 -16.63
C ALA A 277 44.03 2.31 -16.68
N MET A 278 45.29 1.88 -16.79
CA MET A 278 45.71 0.49 -16.76
C MET A 278 45.48 -0.15 -15.38
N ALA A 279 45.75 0.58 -14.29
CA ALA A 279 45.48 0.14 -12.93
C ALA A 279 43.96 -0.07 -12.69
N GLU A 280 43.10 0.85 -13.15
CA GLU A 280 41.65 0.69 -13.05
C GLU A 280 41.14 -0.51 -13.86
N ALA A 281 41.64 -0.71 -15.08
CA ALA A 281 41.27 -1.86 -15.89
C ALA A 281 41.76 -3.18 -15.29
N THR A 282 42.93 -3.20 -14.66
CA THR A 282 43.43 -4.37 -13.93
C THR A 282 42.50 -4.73 -12.77
N ARG A 283 42.04 -3.75 -11.99
CA ARG A 283 41.03 -3.98 -10.92
C ARG A 283 39.70 -4.50 -11.47
N LEU A 284 39.24 -3.96 -12.61
CA LEU A 284 38.02 -4.46 -13.27
C LEU A 284 38.20 -5.91 -13.76
N MET A 285 39.36 -6.23 -14.33
CA MET A 285 39.70 -7.58 -14.79
C MET A 285 39.80 -8.58 -13.63
N GLU A 286 40.38 -8.19 -12.49
CA GLU A 286 40.43 -9.00 -11.27
C GLU A 286 39.03 -9.29 -10.74
N ARG A 287 38.19 -8.25 -10.58
CA ARG A 287 36.80 -8.43 -10.14
C ARG A 287 36.01 -9.33 -11.09
N ALA A 288 36.24 -9.19 -12.38
CA ALA A 288 35.56 -9.98 -13.38
C ALA A 288 36.07 -11.45 -13.36
N ARG A 289 37.34 -11.70 -13.05
CA ARG A 289 37.87 -13.06 -12.78
C ARG A 289 37.29 -13.68 -11.52
N GLU A 290 37.13 -12.91 -10.44
CA GLU A 290 36.48 -13.40 -9.22
C GLU A 290 35.05 -13.86 -9.52
N MET A 291 34.30 -13.09 -10.32
CA MET A 291 32.96 -13.50 -10.77
C MET A 291 33.01 -14.81 -11.56
N ILE A 292 33.94 -14.94 -12.52
CA ILE A 292 34.14 -16.17 -13.29
C ILE A 292 34.47 -17.36 -12.39
N SER A 293 35.29 -17.18 -11.36
CA SER A 293 35.72 -18.28 -10.48
C SER A 293 34.59 -18.92 -9.68
N GLY A 294 33.46 -18.23 -9.55
CA GLY A 294 32.24 -18.75 -8.92
C GLY A 294 31.24 -19.37 -9.90
N MET A 295 31.51 -19.37 -11.21
CA MET A 295 30.62 -19.92 -12.23
C MET A 295 31.09 -21.31 -12.66
N ASP A 296 30.19 -22.30 -12.64
CA ASP A 296 30.48 -23.66 -13.15
C ASP A 296 30.76 -23.67 -14.65
N GLU A 297 30.10 -22.78 -15.40
CA GLU A 297 30.28 -22.64 -16.84
C GLU A 297 30.25 -21.16 -17.21
N VAL A 298 31.33 -20.68 -17.84
CA VAL A 298 31.44 -19.30 -18.34
C VAL A 298 30.86 -19.24 -19.74
N PRO A 299 29.92 -18.31 -20.04
CA PRO A 299 29.42 -18.14 -21.40
C PRO A 299 30.56 -17.92 -22.39
N GLU A 300 30.56 -18.64 -23.51
CA GLU A 300 31.56 -18.48 -24.57
C GLU A 300 31.77 -17.02 -25.02
N PRO A 301 30.73 -16.17 -25.18
CA PRO A 301 30.90 -14.75 -25.50
C PRO A 301 31.73 -14.00 -24.46
N THR A 302 31.52 -14.30 -23.17
CA THR A 302 32.28 -13.72 -22.06
C THR A 302 33.74 -14.18 -22.12
N ARG A 303 33.99 -15.48 -22.35
CA ARG A 303 35.34 -16.03 -22.46
C ARG A 303 36.12 -15.39 -23.61
N ALA A 304 35.47 -15.20 -24.77
CA ALA A 304 36.05 -14.52 -25.91
C ALA A 304 36.40 -13.05 -25.61
N LEU A 305 35.47 -12.28 -25.02
CA LEU A 305 35.69 -10.89 -24.63
C LEU A 305 36.85 -10.74 -23.64
N PHE A 306 36.98 -11.63 -22.67
CA PHE A 306 38.11 -11.63 -21.72
C PHE A 306 39.44 -11.92 -22.39
N GLY A 307 39.47 -12.89 -23.32
CA GLY A 307 40.67 -13.21 -24.10
C GLY A 307 41.16 -12.01 -24.90
N GLU A 308 40.25 -11.37 -25.65
CA GLU A 308 40.56 -10.17 -26.44
C GLU A 308 40.97 -9.00 -25.54
N THR A 309 40.26 -8.78 -24.43
CA THR A 309 40.60 -7.74 -23.44
C THR A 309 42.01 -7.93 -22.87
N LYS A 310 42.40 -9.18 -22.54
CA LYS A 310 43.75 -9.48 -22.04
C LYS A 310 44.82 -9.18 -23.09
N GLY A 311 44.56 -9.50 -24.36
CA GLY A 311 45.44 -9.15 -25.48
C GLY A 311 45.61 -7.64 -25.63
N LEU A 312 44.51 -6.89 -25.61
CA LEU A 312 44.54 -5.43 -25.69
C LEU A 312 45.27 -4.80 -24.49
N MET A 313 45.09 -5.34 -23.28
CA MET A 313 45.80 -4.91 -22.07
C MET A 313 47.32 -5.09 -22.15
N LEU A 314 47.80 -6.17 -22.79
CA LEU A 314 49.24 -6.37 -23.02
C LEU A 314 49.76 -5.35 -24.04
N ARG A 315 49.02 -5.12 -25.12
CA ARG A 315 49.38 -4.15 -26.15
C ARG A 315 49.42 -2.72 -25.61
N VAL A 316 48.51 -2.38 -24.70
CA VAL A 316 48.56 -1.10 -23.99
C VAL A 316 49.84 -0.97 -23.17
N ARG A 317 50.26 -2.00 -22.43
CA ARG A 317 51.51 -1.95 -21.64
C ARG A 317 52.73 -1.71 -22.53
N GLU A 318 52.77 -2.37 -23.68
CA GLU A 318 53.82 -2.19 -24.68
C GLU A 318 53.85 -0.73 -25.17
N MET A 319 52.71 -0.17 -25.58
CA MET A 319 52.61 1.23 -26.00
C MET A 319 53.00 2.23 -24.90
N ILE A 320 52.64 1.96 -23.65
CA ILE A 320 53.08 2.77 -22.51
C ILE A 320 54.61 2.73 -22.39
N SER A 321 55.21 1.54 -22.50
CA SER A 321 56.68 1.38 -22.41
C SER A 321 57.43 2.02 -23.58
N GLU A 322 56.80 2.09 -24.76
CA GLU A 322 57.32 2.78 -25.95
C GLU A 322 57.11 4.31 -25.91
N GLY A 323 56.41 4.83 -24.90
CA GLY A 323 56.10 6.25 -24.77
C GLY A 323 54.94 6.73 -25.63
N ASN A 324 54.19 5.83 -26.29
CA ASN A 324 53.02 6.17 -27.11
C ASN A 324 51.75 6.27 -26.24
N SER A 325 51.74 7.27 -25.34
CA SER A 325 50.69 7.44 -24.32
C SER A 325 49.31 7.74 -24.89
N GLU A 326 49.21 8.42 -26.03
CA GLU A 326 47.93 8.78 -26.64
C GLU A 326 47.21 7.55 -27.21
N GLU A 327 47.93 6.70 -27.94
CA GLU A 327 47.37 5.48 -28.53
C GLU A 327 47.06 4.42 -27.45
N ALA A 328 47.91 4.32 -26.43
CA ALA A 328 47.64 3.54 -25.21
C ALA A 328 46.33 3.98 -24.55
N GLY A 329 46.11 5.29 -24.42
CA GLY A 329 44.87 5.86 -23.87
C GLY A 329 43.62 5.46 -24.68
N ARG A 330 43.68 5.53 -26.02
CA ARG A 330 42.57 5.12 -26.89
C ARG A 330 42.24 3.63 -26.75
N LEU A 331 43.26 2.77 -26.73
CA LEU A 331 43.06 1.33 -26.51
C LEU A 331 42.48 1.02 -25.12
N MET A 332 42.88 1.78 -24.09
CA MET A 332 42.34 1.59 -22.74
C MET A 332 40.85 1.90 -22.62
N VAL A 333 40.33 2.84 -23.41
CA VAL A 333 38.87 3.07 -23.48
C VAL A 333 38.17 1.82 -24.01
N ARG A 334 38.71 1.18 -25.05
CA ARG A 334 38.16 -0.07 -25.61
C ARG A 334 38.20 -1.22 -24.59
N VAL A 335 39.34 -1.43 -23.93
CA VAL A 335 39.50 -2.43 -22.86
C VAL A 335 38.41 -2.27 -21.78
N ARG A 336 38.17 -1.04 -21.32
CA ARG A 336 37.17 -0.78 -20.27
C ARG A 336 35.74 -1.03 -20.72
N THR A 337 35.42 -0.71 -21.98
CA THR A 337 34.09 -0.99 -22.55
C THR A 337 33.86 -2.50 -22.62
N MET A 338 34.83 -3.26 -23.12
CA MET A 338 34.73 -4.72 -23.21
C MET A 338 34.65 -5.40 -21.85
N LEU A 339 35.40 -4.92 -20.85
CA LEU A 339 35.28 -5.43 -19.48
C LEU A 339 33.89 -5.20 -18.88
N ARG A 340 33.27 -4.04 -19.14
CA ARG A 340 31.91 -3.77 -18.68
C ARG A 340 30.90 -4.65 -19.38
N GLU A 341 31.02 -4.81 -20.69
CA GLU A 341 30.17 -5.69 -21.48
C GLU A 341 30.27 -7.13 -21.01
N ALA A 342 31.49 -7.63 -20.77
CA ALA A 342 31.71 -8.96 -20.21
C ALA A 342 31.08 -9.10 -18.80
N ILE A 343 31.22 -8.10 -17.93
CA ILE A 343 30.59 -8.09 -16.61
C ILE A 343 29.06 -8.10 -16.71
N ASP A 344 28.48 -7.33 -17.64
CA ASP A 344 27.03 -7.26 -17.81
C ASP A 344 26.46 -8.52 -18.48
N LEU A 345 27.21 -9.15 -19.39
CA LEU A 345 26.89 -10.48 -19.92
C LEU A 345 26.89 -11.55 -18.83
N MET A 346 27.86 -11.52 -17.91
CA MET A 346 27.86 -12.42 -16.76
C MET A 346 26.67 -12.20 -15.83
N LYS A 347 26.24 -10.95 -15.62
CA LYS A 347 25.03 -10.67 -14.81
C LYS A 347 23.75 -11.15 -15.49
N THR A 348 23.66 -11.02 -16.81
CA THR A 348 22.45 -11.37 -17.56
C THR A 348 22.34 -12.88 -17.82
N SER A 349 23.45 -13.58 -18.09
CA SER A 349 23.43 -15.04 -18.28
C SER A 349 23.19 -15.82 -16.98
N ASP A 350 23.55 -15.22 -15.84
CA ASP A 350 23.47 -15.87 -14.52
C ASP A 350 22.29 -15.38 -13.68
N GLY A 351 21.49 -14.42 -14.17
CA GLY A 351 20.36 -13.87 -13.41
C GLY A 351 19.37 -14.94 -12.96
N SER A 352 19.15 -15.97 -13.79
CA SER A 352 18.31 -17.11 -13.43
C SER A 352 18.93 -17.97 -12.33
N LYS A 353 20.17 -18.44 -12.49
CA LYS A 353 20.84 -19.27 -11.48
C LYS A 353 21.09 -18.49 -10.18
N MET A 354 21.38 -17.19 -10.24
CA MET A 354 21.49 -16.33 -9.06
C MET A 354 20.15 -16.19 -8.33
N ALA A 355 19.06 -15.95 -9.05
CA ALA A 355 17.73 -15.90 -8.45
C ALA A 355 17.35 -17.25 -7.85
N GLU A 356 17.62 -18.36 -8.55
CA GLU A 356 17.39 -19.72 -8.09
C GLU A 356 18.18 -20.04 -6.81
N ASN A 357 19.49 -19.82 -6.82
CA ASN A 357 20.37 -20.04 -5.67
C ASN A 357 19.96 -19.17 -4.47
N GLU A 358 19.58 -17.92 -4.68
CA GLU A 358 19.11 -17.04 -3.61
C GLU A 358 17.76 -17.53 -3.05
N ILE A 359 16.80 -17.91 -3.91
CA ILE A 359 15.52 -18.48 -3.50
C ILE A 359 15.75 -19.76 -2.67
N ASP A 360 16.61 -20.67 -3.12
CA ASP A 360 16.96 -21.90 -2.41
C ASP A 360 17.61 -21.63 -1.05
N ASN A 361 18.45 -20.60 -0.96
CA ASN A 361 19.04 -20.18 0.30
C ASN A 361 17.99 -19.61 1.26
N VAL A 362 17.09 -18.77 0.76
CA VAL A 362 15.97 -18.20 1.54
C VAL A 362 15.00 -19.30 1.99
N MET A 363 14.70 -20.29 1.15
CA MET A 363 13.86 -21.44 1.51
C MET A 363 14.49 -22.25 2.65
N ARG A 364 15.79 -22.54 2.57
CA ARG A 364 16.53 -23.19 3.68
C ARG A 364 16.47 -22.36 4.96
N MET A 365 16.58 -21.04 4.85
CA MET A 365 16.48 -20.14 6.01
C MET A 365 15.06 -20.09 6.59
N ARG A 366 14.02 -20.04 5.75
CA ARG A 366 12.61 -20.09 6.14
C ARG A 366 12.32 -21.33 6.97
N ASN A 367 12.77 -22.51 6.53
CA ASN A 367 12.54 -23.76 7.25
C ASN A 367 13.17 -23.73 8.67
N ARG A 368 14.40 -23.23 8.80
CA ARG A 368 15.05 -23.08 10.12
C ARG A 368 14.34 -22.10 11.03
N ILE A 369 13.82 -21.00 10.49
CA ILE A 369 13.14 -19.97 11.29
C ILE A 369 11.72 -20.37 11.64
N GLN A 370 11.06 -21.16 10.80
CA GLN A 370 9.71 -21.65 11.07
C GLN A 370 9.64 -22.42 12.40
N GLU A 371 10.66 -23.24 12.68
CA GLU A 371 10.83 -23.92 13.97
C GLU A 371 10.98 -22.91 15.11
N LEU A 372 11.91 -21.95 14.98
CA LEU A 372 12.14 -20.92 16.00
C LEU A 372 10.90 -20.06 16.29
N VAL A 373 10.11 -19.70 15.28
CA VAL A 373 8.90 -18.88 15.43
C VAL A 373 7.79 -19.67 16.14
N GLY A 374 7.76 -21.00 16.00
CA GLY A 374 6.83 -21.87 16.73
C GLY A 374 6.99 -21.73 18.23
N ASP A 375 8.23 -21.67 18.71
CA ASP A 375 8.57 -21.55 20.14
C ASP A 375 8.57 -20.09 20.63
N CYS A 376 8.58 -19.13 19.72
CA CYS A 376 8.65 -17.70 20.01
C CYS A 376 7.28 -17.12 20.42
N THR A 377 7.24 -16.44 21.58
CA THR A 377 6.01 -15.82 22.12
C THR A 377 5.67 -14.45 21.51
N SER A 378 6.62 -13.86 20.76
CA SER A 378 6.44 -12.53 20.17
C SER A 378 5.44 -12.54 19.00
N GLU A 379 4.29 -11.87 19.17
CA GLU A 379 3.31 -11.66 18.10
C GLU A 379 3.92 -10.87 16.92
N GLY A 380 4.87 -9.97 17.20
CA GLY A 380 5.59 -9.21 16.19
C GLY A 380 6.42 -10.09 15.26
N ALA A 381 7.11 -11.10 15.81
CA ALA A 381 7.88 -12.06 15.03
C ALA A 381 6.98 -12.87 14.08
N ARG A 382 5.79 -13.30 14.55
CA ARG A 382 4.81 -14.02 13.73
C ARG A 382 4.30 -13.18 12.56
N LYS A 383 3.98 -11.90 12.78
CA LYS A 383 3.56 -10.97 11.71
C LYS A 383 4.67 -10.72 10.68
N LEU A 384 5.93 -10.60 11.13
CA LEU A 384 7.07 -10.47 10.23
C LEU A 384 7.30 -11.75 9.42
N PHE A 385 7.14 -12.92 10.02
CA PHE A 385 7.27 -14.21 9.34
C PHE A 385 6.27 -14.35 8.19
N ALA A 386 4.98 -14.08 8.44
CA ALA A 386 3.96 -14.09 7.40
C ALA A 386 4.28 -13.11 6.25
N ARG A 387 4.86 -11.95 6.57
CA ARG A 387 5.29 -10.98 5.55
C ARG A 387 6.50 -11.49 4.75
N ALA A 388 7.44 -12.16 5.39
CA ALA A 388 8.60 -12.77 4.73
C ALA A 388 8.18 -13.90 3.78
N GLU A 389 7.24 -14.75 4.20
CA GLU A 389 6.67 -15.81 3.33
C GLU A 389 5.98 -15.24 2.10
N ASN A 390 5.16 -14.19 2.25
CA ASN A 390 4.54 -13.53 1.08
C ASN A 390 5.58 -12.99 0.08
N ARG A 391 6.73 -12.51 0.57
CA ARG A 391 7.83 -12.03 -0.28
C ARG A 391 8.55 -13.17 -0.97
N LEU A 392 8.83 -14.27 -0.26
CA LEU A 392 9.41 -15.48 -0.84
C LEU A 392 8.49 -16.08 -1.92
N ASN A 393 7.18 -16.17 -1.66
CA ASN A 393 6.21 -16.65 -2.65
C ASN A 393 6.15 -15.73 -3.88
N SER A 394 6.25 -14.42 -3.67
CA SER A 394 6.34 -13.46 -4.79
C SER A 394 7.63 -13.68 -5.59
N ALA A 395 8.77 -13.90 -4.92
CA ALA A 395 10.04 -14.20 -5.56
C ALA A 395 9.96 -15.44 -6.45
N MET A 396 9.38 -16.53 -5.95
CA MET A 396 9.15 -17.76 -6.71
C MET A 396 8.22 -17.51 -7.91
N GLY A 397 7.12 -16.78 -7.73
CA GLY A 397 6.22 -16.44 -8.84
C GLY A 397 6.86 -15.52 -9.90
N HIS A 398 7.79 -14.65 -9.51
CA HIS A 398 8.60 -13.88 -10.46
C HIS A 398 9.59 -14.79 -11.21
N PHE A 399 10.22 -15.73 -10.51
CA PHE A 399 11.18 -16.67 -11.09
C PHE A 399 10.52 -17.57 -12.14
N GLU A 400 9.37 -18.17 -11.82
CA GLU A 400 8.57 -18.98 -12.75
C GLU A 400 8.12 -18.19 -13.99
N ALA A 401 7.87 -16.88 -13.82
CA ALA A 401 7.50 -15.98 -14.91
C ALA A 401 8.72 -15.50 -15.75
N GLY A 402 9.93 -15.99 -15.47
CA GLY A 402 11.17 -15.58 -16.14
C GLY A 402 11.67 -14.17 -15.76
N ARG A 403 11.08 -13.56 -14.72
CA ARG A 403 11.42 -12.23 -14.20
C ARG A 403 12.49 -12.34 -13.12
N THR A 404 13.71 -12.66 -13.53
CA THR A 404 14.81 -13.07 -12.65
C THR A 404 15.33 -11.93 -11.75
N GLU A 405 15.36 -10.68 -12.23
CA GLU A 405 15.75 -9.53 -11.42
C GLU A 405 14.74 -9.26 -10.29
N GLU A 406 13.44 -9.26 -10.60
CA GLU A 406 12.38 -9.09 -9.59
C GLU A 406 12.36 -10.25 -8.60
N ALA A 407 12.57 -11.48 -9.08
CA ALA A 407 12.69 -12.67 -8.24
C ALA A 407 13.82 -12.53 -7.21
N TRP A 408 15.01 -12.16 -7.68
CA TRP A 408 16.18 -11.96 -6.82
C TRP A 408 15.97 -10.82 -5.81
N ALA A 409 15.38 -9.70 -6.24
CA ALA A 409 15.07 -8.58 -5.36
C ALA A 409 14.09 -8.97 -4.24
N GLU A 410 13.00 -9.66 -4.58
CA GLU A 410 12.01 -10.14 -3.60
C GLU A 410 12.61 -11.19 -2.65
N ALA A 411 13.47 -12.09 -3.15
CA ALA A 411 14.18 -13.07 -2.33
C ALA A 411 15.08 -12.40 -1.29
N ARG A 412 15.85 -11.35 -1.65
CA ARG A 412 16.68 -10.61 -0.68
C ARG A 412 15.85 -9.87 0.36
N ILE A 413 14.68 -9.35 0.00
CA ILE A 413 13.76 -8.73 0.97
C ILE A 413 13.28 -9.79 1.96
N ALA A 414 12.88 -10.97 1.48
CA ALA A 414 12.49 -12.08 2.33
C ALA A 414 13.65 -12.51 3.26
N MET A 415 14.87 -12.65 2.73
CA MET A 415 16.09 -12.97 3.49
C MET A 415 16.30 -12.03 4.68
N ASN A 416 16.23 -10.72 4.44
CA ASN A 416 16.43 -9.71 5.48
C ASN A 416 15.35 -9.78 6.57
N LEU A 417 14.09 -10.04 6.19
CA LEU A 417 13.00 -10.23 7.15
C LEU A 417 13.21 -11.48 7.99
N PHE A 418 13.62 -12.59 7.38
CA PHE A 418 13.98 -13.82 8.06
C PHE A 418 15.13 -13.62 9.05
N GLN A 419 16.21 -12.94 8.65
CA GLN A 419 17.31 -12.60 9.57
C GLN A 419 16.83 -11.79 10.78
N ARG A 420 15.95 -10.81 10.58
CA ARG A 420 15.41 -10.00 11.68
C ARG A 420 14.53 -10.82 12.63
N ILE A 421 13.75 -11.77 12.12
CA ILE A 421 12.95 -12.68 12.95
C ILE A 421 13.87 -13.57 13.80
N ARG A 422 14.95 -14.09 13.20
CA ARG A 422 15.95 -14.87 13.93
C ARG A 422 16.55 -14.08 15.09
N GLU A 423 16.87 -12.80 14.89
CA GLU A 423 17.36 -11.92 15.97
C GLU A 423 16.33 -11.73 17.09
N ILE A 424 15.05 -11.56 16.75
CA ILE A 424 13.97 -11.34 17.73
C ILE A 424 13.69 -12.59 18.54
N CYS A 425 13.76 -13.78 17.94
CA CYS A 425 13.41 -15.02 18.62
C CYS A 425 14.62 -15.74 19.26
N ALA A 426 15.85 -15.31 18.98
CA ALA A 426 17.06 -15.82 19.62
C ALA A 426 17.48 -15.03 20.88
N GLY A 427 16.92 -13.83 21.08
CA GLY A 427 17.10 -13.01 22.28
C GLY A 427 15.89 -13.14 23.18
#